data_AF-A0A5K0WTY7-F1
#
_entry.id   AF-A0A5K0WTY7-F1
#
_cell.length_a   1.000
_cell.length_b   1.000
_cell.length_c   1.000
_cell.angle_alpha   90.00
_cell.angle_beta   90.00
_cell.angle_gamma   90.00
#
_symmetry.space_group_name_H-M   'P 1'
#
loop_
_entity.id
_entity.type
_entity.pdbx_description
1 polymer ?
#
loop_
_entity_poly.entity_id
_entity_poly.type
_entity_poly.pdbx_seq_one_letter_code
_entity_poly.pdbx_strand_id
1 'polypeptide(L)' 'VIREMTEGGVDYSFECSGNYQVLRESFLSSHD' A
#
# COMPACT_ATOMS: atom_id res chain seq x y z
N VAL A 1 0.76 9.03 4.35
CA VAL A 1 0.41 9.51 3.00
C VAL A 1 -0.72 8.71 2.36
N ILE A 2 -0.52 7.52 1.75
CA ILE A 2 -1.60 6.79 1.04
C ILE A 2 -2.86 6.63 1.90
N ARG A 3 -2.74 6.08 3.11
CA ARG A 3 -3.87 5.86 4.02
C ARG A 3 -4.60 7.15 4.44
N GLU A 4 -3.89 8.26 4.54
CA GLU A 4 -4.50 9.57 4.86
C GLU A 4 -5.27 10.12 3.65
N MET A 5 -4.75 9.89 2.43
CA MET A 5 -5.39 10.31 1.19
C MET A 5 -6.62 9.48 0.84
N THR A 6 -6.68 8.23 1.30
CA THR A 6 -7.72 7.26 0.95
C THR A 6 -8.58 6.86 2.15
N GLU A 7 -8.61 7.68 3.20
CA GLU A 7 -9.50 7.52 4.36
C GLU A 7 -9.38 6.16 5.09
N GLY A 8 -8.20 5.53 5.04
CA GLY A 8 -7.97 4.27 5.76
C GLY A 8 -7.05 3.30 5.03
N GLY A 9 -7.03 3.35 3.69
CA GLY A 9 -6.21 2.48 2.85
C GLY A 9 -6.77 2.38 1.45
N VAL A 10 -6.14 1.60 0.57
CA VAL A 10 -6.70 1.25 -0.74
C VAL A 10 -7.37 -0.14 -0.66
N ASP A 11 -8.31 -0.43 -1.56
CA ASP A 11 -8.89 -1.78 -1.66
C ASP A 11 -7.86 -2.79 -2.16
N TYR A 12 -7.01 -2.35 -3.10
CA TYR A 12 -5.97 -3.16 -3.70
C TYR A 12 -4.70 -2.33 -3.90
N SER A 13 -3.56 -2.96 -3.67
CA SER A 13 -2.25 -2.41 -3.97
C SER A 13 -1.40 -3.48 -4.65
N PHE A 14 -0.55 -3.07 -5.60
CA PHE A 14 0.29 -3.97 -6.36
C PHE A 14 1.72 -3.44 -6.40
N GLU A 15 2.67 -4.31 -6.06
CA GLU A 15 4.10 -4.04 -6.17
C GLU A 15 4.59 -4.54 -7.54
N CYS A 16 5.26 -3.66 -8.31
CA CYS A 16 5.76 -3.97 -9.65
C CYS A 16 7.21 -3.51 -9.90
N SER A 17 7.92 -3.06 -8.85
CA SER A 17 9.30 -2.57 -8.91
C SER A 17 10.33 -3.62 -8.48
N GLY A 18 9.89 -4.75 -7.90
CA GLY A 18 10.77 -5.80 -7.37
C GLY A 18 11.49 -5.41 -6.08
N ASN A 19 11.05 -4.36 -5.40
CA ASN A 19 11.67 -3.88 -4.17
C ASN A 19 10.92 -4.37 -2.93
N TYR A 20 11.61 -5.13 -2.07
CA TYR A 20 11.03 -5.68 -0.84
C TYR A 20 10.43 -4.63 0.11
N GLN A 21 11.05 -3.45 0.22
CA GLN A 21 10.52 -2.39 1.07
C GLN A 21 9.20 -1.87 0.52
N VAL A 22 9.12 -1.67 -0.81
CA VAL A 22 7.89 -1.23 -1.49
C VAL A 22 6.81 -2.31 -1.40
N LEU A 23 7.16 -3.60 -1.45
CA LEU A 23 6.20 -4.70 -1.25
C LEU A 23 5.54 -4.62 0.13
N ARG A 24 6.34 -4.40 1.17
CA ARG A 24 5.84 -4.23 2.54
C ARG A 24 4.93 -3.00 2.64
N GLU A 25 5.35 -1.87 2.08
CA GLU A 25 4.56 -0.64 2.12
C GLU A 25 3.25 -0.78 1.33
N SER A 26 3.27 -1.43 0.17
CA SER A 26 2.09 -1.77 -0.62
C SER A 26 1.09 -2.53 0.26
N PHE A 27 1.52 -3.60 0.91
CA PHE A 27 0.66 -4.40 1.80
C PHE A 27 0.07 -3.57 2.94
N LEU A 28 0.88 -2.76 3.63
CA LEU A 28 0.43 -1.96 4.78
C LEU A 28 -0.45 -0.75 4.39
N SER A 29 -0.51 -0.42 3.11
CA SER A 29 -1.33 0.68 2.59
C SER A 29 -2.77 0.29 2.27
N SER A 30 -3.10 -1.00 2.30
CA SER A 30 -4.48 -1.48 2.13
C SER A 30 -5.30 -1.32 3.42
N HIS A 31 -6.63 -1.37 3.30
CA HIS A 31 -7.53 -1.48 4.45
C HIS A 31 -7.26 -2.77 5.26
N ASP A 32 -7.64 -2.77 6.56
CA ASP A 32 -7.62 -3.96 7.42
C ASP A 32 -8.59 -5.04 6.92
#